data_AF-A0A670YXE8-F1
#
_entry.id   AF-A0A670YXE8-F1
#
_cell.length_a   1.000
_cell.length_b   1.000
_cell.length_c   1.000
_cell.angle_alpha   90.00
_cell.angle_beta   90.00
_cell.angle_gamma   90.00
#
_symmetry.space_group_name_H-M   'P 1'
#
loop_
_entity.id
_entity.type
_entity.pdbx_description
1 polymer ?
#
loop_
_entity_poly.entity_id
_entity_poly.type
_entity_poly.pdbx_seq_one_letter_code
_entity_poly.pdbx_strand_id
1 'polypeptide(L)'
;MFPNLGNFQILAGGLWELKFQVNFQCGNCEMPKSDVAFHFNVRFDENCIVCNSHEKGSWQQEERKHDMVFRRGHPFEIRYLVLVDGKLYLEFKHRIPLSRVDTIGISGELDVISISFQGPVVGIPLIHFIYKTPFLPSFDKQEGTLIFPGVKCVECLDRINICLPSFLLVFESLFHINLKAGNNTAFHLNPRFDENTIVRNSNLNMCWGSEERHLPCGMPLMRGQPFTIWIQCEAHCFKVAVNGLHQFEYNHRIHNLLQINLLEVDGDITLANIQA
;
A
#
# COMPACT_ATOMS: atom_id res chain seq x y z
N MET A 1 -5.55 -21.96 9.07
CA MET A 1 -6.91 -21.56 9.47
C MET A 1 -6.94 -20.04 9.34
N PHE A 2 -7.69 -19.48 8.37
CA PHE A 2 -7.80 -18.01 8.24
C PHE A 2 -8.63 -17.53 9.43
N PRO A 3 -8.01 -16.96 10.46
CA PRO A 3 -8.73 -16.62 11.68
C PRO A 3 -9.39 -15.28 11.41
N ASN A 4 -10.68 -15.33 11.06
CA ASN A 4 -11.50 -14.18 10.70
C ASN A 4 -10.91 -13.43 9.50
N LEU A 5 -11.57 -13.53 8.34
CA LEU A 5 -11.28 -12.63 7.22
C LEU A 5 -11.57 -11.20 7.68
N GLY A 6 -10.54 -10.61 8.28
CA GLY A 6 -10.34 -9.20 8.35
C GLY A 6 -10.49 -8.57 7.00
N ASN A 7 -10.73 -7.26 6.97
CA ASN A 7 -10.84 -6.52 5.71
C ASN A 7 -9.68 -6.91 4.79
N PHE A 8 -10.06 -7.51 3.67
CA PHE A 8 -9.18 -7.81 2.55
C PHE A 8 -9.07 -6.56 1.68
N GLN A 9 -7.92 -6.31 1.08
CA GLN A 9 -7.74 -5.20 0.14
C GLN A 9 -6.98 -5.72 -1.06
N ILE A 10 -7.57 -5.68 -2.26
CA ILE A 10 -6.82 -5.74 -3.51
C ILE A 10 -6.76 -4.34 -4.05
N LEU A 11 -5.55 -3.82 -4.23
CA LEU A 11 -5.31 -2.72 -5.13
C LEU A 11 -4.84 -3.32 -6.45
N ALA A 12 -5.49 -2.98 -7.55
CA ALA A 12 -5.08 -3.47 -8.85
C ALA A 12 -5.40 -2.47 -9.97
N GLY A 13 -4.54 -2.45 -10.98
CA GLY A 13 -4.77 -1.79 -12.27
C GLY A 13 -4.81 -2.84 -13.38
N GLY A 14 -5.39 -2.54 -14.53
CA GLY A 14 -5.45 -3.50 -15.63
C GLY A 14 -5.37 -2.86 -17.00
N LEU A 15 -4.40 -3.33 -17.80
CA LEU A 15 -4.30 -3.13 -19.24
C LEU A 15 -5.01 -4.30 -20.00
N TRP A 16 -5.59 -3.94 -21.16
CA TRP A 16 -6.07 -4.67 -22.35
C TRP A 16 -6.92 -5.98 -22.34
N GLU A 17 -7.08 -6.79 -21.29
CA GLU A 17 -7.98 -7.98 -21.32
C GLU A 17 -9.48 -7.66 -21.06
N LEU A 18 -10.35 -8.61 -21.43
CA LEU A 18 -11.81 -8.47 -21.30
C LEU A 18 -12.33 -8.85 -19.90
N LYS A 19 -11.57 -9.61 -19.09
CA LYS A 19 -12.05 -10.09 -17.78
C LYS A 19 -10.95 -10.41 -16.77
N PHE A 20 -11.26 -10.31 -15.49
CA PHE A 20 -10.43 -10.82 -14.39
C PHE A 20 -11.29 -11.48 -13.30
N GLN A 21 -10.70 -12.34 -12.48
CA GLN A 21 -11.42 -13.00 -11.39
C GLN A 21 -10.61 -13.10 -10.09
N VAL A 22 -11.30 -12.94 -8.97
CA VAL A 22 -10.83 -13.14 -7.60
C VAL A 22 -11.68 -14.23 -6.96
N ASN A 23 -11.04 -15.28 -6.48
CA ASN A 23 -11.69 -16.47 -5.94
C ASN A 23 -11.28 -16.68 -4.48
N PHE A 24 -12.25 -16.79 -3.58
CA PHE A 24 -12.05 -17.25 -2.22
C PHE A 24 -12.34 -18.76 -2.18
N GLN A 25 -11.31 -19.56 -1.97
CA GLN A 25 -11.30 -21.00 -2.20
C GLN A 25 -11.08 -21.80 -0.90
N CYS A 26 -11.55 -23.04 -0.91
CA CYS A 26 -11.30 -24.04 0.13
C CYS A 26 -10.21 -25.00 -0.38
N GLY A 27 -8.94 -24.61 -0.22
CA GLY A 27 -7.77 -25.23 -0.81
C GLY A 27 -7.44 -24.70 -2.21
N ASN A 28 -6.37 -25.24 -2.79
CA ASN A 28 -5.82 -24.83 -4.09
C ASN A 28 -5.69 -26.02 -5.08
N CYS A 29 -6.46 -27.09 -4.89
CA CYS A 29 -6.37 -28.27 -5.75
C CYS A 29 -7.03 -27.98 -7.11
N GLU A 30 -6.35 -28.31 -8.21
CA GLU A 30 -6.91 -28.16 -9.56
C GLU A 30 -7.73 -29.39 -10.00
N MET A 31 -7.40 -30.57 -9.47
CA MET A 31 -7.99 -31.86 -9.84
C MET A 31 -8.11 -32.78 -8.62
N PRO A 32 -9.32 -32.93 -8.03
CA PRO A 32 -10.54 -32.19 -8.35
C PRO A 32 -10.42 -30.72 -7.97
N LYS A 33 -11.08 -29.84 -8.74
CA LYS A 33 -11.06 -28.40 -8.50
C LYS A 33 -11.61 -28.09 -7.10
N SER A 34 -10.83 -27.37 -6.30
CA SER A 34 -11.24 -26.89 -4.98
C SER A 34 -12.54 -26.09 -5.04
N ASP A 35 -13.34 -26.20 -3.97
CA ASP A 35 -14.55 -25.41 -3.81
C ASP A 35 -14.21 -23.90 -3.80
N VAL A 36 -15.01 -23.09 -4.48
CA VAL A 36 -14.91 -21.63 -4.48
C VAL A 36 -16.09 -21.09 -3.71
N ALA A 37 -15.87 -20.61 -2.49
CA ALA A 37 -16.90 -20.03 -1.65
C ALA A 37 -17.45 -18.73 -2.25
N PHE A 38 -16.58 -17.91 -2.83
CA PHE A 38 -16.95 -16.69 -3.51
C PHE A 38 -16.07 -16.46 -4.74
N HIS A 39 -16.70 -16.48 -5.91
CA HIS A 39 -16.12 -16.14 -7.20
C HIS A 39 -16.57 -14.74 -7.55
N PHE A 40 -15.64 -13.81 -7.67
CA PHE A 40 -15.88 -12.44 -8.10
C PHE A 40 -15.21 -12.25 -9.46
N ASN A 41 -16.01 -12.12 -10.52
CA ASN A 41 -15.51 -12.06 -11.88
C ASN A 41 -16.04 -10.83 -12.61
N VAL A 42 -15.12 -9.92 -12.92
CA VAL A 42 -15.41 -8.71 -13.68
C VAL A 42 -15.25 -9.01 -15.16
N ARG A 43 -16.30 -8.72 -15.94
CA ARG A 43 -16.39 -8.97 -17.39
C ARG A 43 -16.67 -7.65 -18.11
N PHE A 44 -15.64 -7.05 -18.70
CA PHE A 44 -15.73 -5.79 -19.44
C PHE A 44 -16.44 -5.93 -20.79
N ASP A 45 -16.38 -7.11 -21.40
CA ASP A 45 -17.08 -7.45 -22.65
C ASP A 45 -18.59 -7.58 -22.47
N GLU A 46 -19.01 -8.23 -21.38
CA GLU A 46 -20.42 -8.35 -20.99
C GLU A 46 -20.93 -7.14 -20.18
N ASN A 47 -20.05 -6.17 -19.89
CA ASN A 47 -20.30 -5.01 -19.02
C ASN A 47 -21.01 -5.39 -17.70
N CYS A 48 -20.50 -6.43 -17.03
CA CYS A 48 -21.08 -6.92 -15.79
C CYS A 48 -20.04 -7.52 -14.85
N ILE A 49 -20.46 -7.69 -13.60
CA ILE A 49 -19.73 -8.43 -12.57
C ILE A 49 -20.56 -9.66 -12.24
N VAL A 50 -19.94 -10.82 -12.34
CA VAL A 50 -20.55 -12.11 -12.03
C VAL A 50 -20.03 -12.60 -10.68
N CYS A 51 -20.95 -12.86 -9.78
CA CYS A 51 -20.71 -13.48 -8.49
C CYS A 51 -21.28 -14.90 -8.48
N ASN A 52 -20.51 -15.86 -8.00
CA ASN A 52 -20.97 -17.25 -7.88
C ASN A 52 -20.23 -18.03 -6.79
N SER A 53 -20.63 -19.28 -6.56
CA SER A 53 -19.87 -20.27 -5.79
C SER A 53 -19.70 -21.53 -6.63
N HIS A 54 -18.60 -22.24 -6.44
CA HIS A 54 -18.34 -23.55 -7.02
C HIS A 54 -18.27 -24.56 -5.87
N GLU A 55 -19.16 -25.54 -5.85
CA GLU A 55 -19.22 -26.54 -4.77
C GLU A 55 -19.35 -27.94 -5.38
N LYS A 56 -18.57 -28.90 -4.87
CA LYS A 56 -18.62 -30.32 -5.28
C LYS A 56 -18.49 -30.52 -6.79
N GLY A 57 -17.61 -29.75 -7.42
CA GLY A 57 -17.30 -29.86 -8.85
C GLY A 57 -18.30 -29.18 -9.78
N SER A 58 -19.20 -28.33 -9.27
CA SER A 58 -20.16 -27.60 -10.12
C SER A 58 -20.37 -26.15 -9.67
N TRP A 59 -20.51 -25.27 -10.65
CA TRP A 59 -20.93 -23.89 -10.43
C TRP A 59 -22.40 -23.83 -10.02
N GLN A 60 -22.71 -22.93 -9.09
CA GLN A 60 -24.06 -22.67 -8.62
C GLN A 60 -24.74 -21.59 -9.48
N GLN A 61 -25.88 -21.03 -9.01
CA GLN A 61 -26.59 -19.97 -9.72
C GLN A 61 -25.78 -18.66 -9.76
N GLU A 62 -25.58 -18.07 -10.94
CA GLU A 62 -24.89 -16.79 -11.07
C GLU A 62 -25.73 -15.63 -10.52
N GLU A 63 -25.07 -14.70 -9.83
CA GLU A 63 -25.59 -13.38 -9.47
C GLU A 63 -24.86 -12.34 -10.33
N ARG A 64 -25.59 -11.60 -11.16
CA ARG A 64 -25.00 -10.64 -12.11
C ARG A 64 -25.35 -9.20 -11.74
N LYS A 65 -24.34 -8.34 -11.68
CA LYS A 65 -24.47 -6.90 -11.41
C LYS A 65 -23.99 -6.14 -12.65
N HIS A 66 -24.87 -5.35 -13.26
CA HIS A 66 -24.60 -4.63 -14.52
C HIS A 66 -24.15 -3.17 -14.31
N ASP A 67 -24.08 -2.72 -13.06
CA ASP A 67 -23.72 -1.35 -12.68
C ASP A 67 -22.20 -1.15 -12.64
N MET A 68 -21.53 -1.36 -13.78
CA MET A 68 -20.08 -1.50 -13.86
C MET A 68 -19.31 -0.30 -13.28
N VAL A 69 -18.61 -0.53 -12.17
CA VAL A 69 -17.76 0.48 -11.49
C VAL A 69 -16.30 0.41 -11.90
N PHE A 70 -15.85 -0.74 -12.42
CA PHE A 70 -14.47 -0.89 -12.87
C PHE A 70 -14.28 -0.24 -14.23
N ARG A 71 -13.21 0.53 -14.37
CA ARG A 71 -12.79 1.11 -15.65
C ARG A 71 -11.44 0.53 -16.04
N ARG A 72 -11.28 0.20 -17.32
CA ARG A 72 -10.00 -0.25 -17.85
C ARG A 72 -8.92 0.79 -17.58
N GLY A 73 -7.73 0.35 -17.21
CA GLY A 73 -6.59 1.20 -16.88
C GLY A 73 -6.71 2.01 -15.57
N HIS A 74 -7.82 1.91 -14.84
CA HIS A 74 -8.00 2.63 -13.59
C HIS A 74 -7.71 1.73 -12.38
N PRO A 75 -7.00 2.23 -11.37
CA PRO A 75 -6.83 1.50 -10.12
C PRO A 75 -8.17 1.40 -9.39
N PHE A 76 -8.37 0.30 -8.66
CA PHE A 76 -9.55 0.10 -7.82
C PHE A 76 -9.20 -0.67 -6.55
N GLU A 77 -10.09 -0.54 -5.56
CA GLU A 77 -10.01 -1.26 -4.29
C GLU A 77 -11.18 -2.25 -4.13
N ILE A 78 -10.89 -3.51 -3.78
CA ILE A 78 -11.93 -4.50 -3.39
C ILE A 78 -11.76 -4.84 -1.91
N ARG A 79 -12.85 -4.66 -1.14
CA ARG A 79 -12.95 -5.13 0.26
C ARG A 79 -13.82 -6.39 0.41
N TYR A 80 -13.74 -7.01 1.60
CA TYR A 80 -14.41 -8.28 1.92
C TYR A 80 -15.95 -8.19 1.89
N LEU A 81 -16.53 -7.16 2.50
CA LEU A 81 -17.79 -6.61 1.99
C LEU A 81 -17.40 -5.99 0.66
N VAL A 82 -18.03 -6.33 -0.47
CA VAL A 82 -17.59 -5.80 -1.77
C VAL A 82 -17.91 -4.30 -1.81
N LEU A 83 -16.99 -3.54 -1.22
CA LEU A 83 -16.92 -2.10 -1.22
C LEU A 83 -16.00 -1.76 -2.39
N VAL A 84 -16.43 -0.83 -3.21
CA VAL A 84 -15.59 -0.21 -4.24
C VAL A 84 -15.41 1.25 -3.83
N ASP A 85 -14.16 1.68 -3.73
CA ASP A 85 -13.78 3.02 -3.25
C ASP A 85 -14.43 3.37 -1.89
N GLY A 86 -14.48 2.38 -0.99
CA GLY A 86 -15.03 2.53 0.36
C GLY A 86 -16.56 2.50 0.46
N LYS A 87 -17.29 2.43 -0.66
CA LYS A 87 -18.76 2.41 -0.68
C LYS A 87 -19.30 1.00 -0.94
N LEU A 88 -20.30 0.57 -0.17
CA LEU A 88 -20.92 -0.74 -0.37
C LEU A 88 -21.54 -0.82 -1.75
N TYR A 89 -21.02 -1.76 -2.53
CA TYR A 89 -21.33 -1.88 -3.94
C TYR A 89 -22.05 -3.20 -4.23
N LEU A 90 -21.61 -4.30 -3.60
CA LEU A 90 -22.20 -5.62 -3.79
C LEU A 90 -22.27 -6.40 -2.48
N GLU A 91 -23.42 -7.04 -2.27
CA GLU A 91 -23.64 -8.01 -1.20
C GLU A 91 -23.80 -9.38 -1.84
N PHE A 92 -23.06 -10.39 -1.35
CA PHE A 92 -23.18 -11.77 -1.79
C PHE A 92 -23.37 -12.67 -0.58
N LYS A 93 -24.49 -13.41 -0.56
CA LYS A 93 -24.79 -14.30 0.57
C LYS A 93 -23.89 -15.53 0.52
N HIS A 94 -23.21 -15.82 1.63
CA HIS A 94 -22.33 -16.98 1.71
C HIS A 94 -23.09 -18.29 1.47
N ARG A 95 -22.67 -19.05 0.45
CA ARG A 95 -23.22 -20.39 0.12
C ARG A 95 -22.38 -21.52 0.72
N ILE A 96 -21.08 -21.26 0.91
CA ILE A 96 -20.14 -22.16 1.58
C ILE A 96 -19.71 -21.47 2.89
N PRO A 97 -19.60 -22.19 4.03
CA PRO A 97 -19.11 -21.62 5.27
C PRO A 97 -17.74 -20.99 5.10
N LEU A 98 -17.62 -19.72 5.50
CA LEU A 98 -16.37 -18.96 5.41
C LEU A 98 -15.20 -19.59 6.17
N SER A 99 -15.49 -20.36 7.22
CA SER A 99 -14.49 -21.10 7.98
C SER A 99 -13.73 -22.13 7.15
N ARG A 100 -14.25 -22.52 5.98
CA ARG A 100 -13.58 -23.41 5.02
C ARG A 100 -12.65 -22.68 4.05
N VAL A 101 -12.75 -21.36 3.94
CA VAL A 101 -11.95 -20.57 3.02
C VAL A 101 -10.53 -20.44 3.58
N ASP A 102 -9.56 -20.84 2.78
CA ASP A 102 -8.15 -20.75 3.13
C ASP A 102 -7.19 -20.34 1.99
N THR A 103 -7.75 -20.00 0.84
CA THR A 103 -6.93 -19.70 -0.33
C THR A 103 -7.59 -18.56 -1.10
N ILE A 104 -6.80 -17.60 -1.57
CA ILE A 104 -7.26 -16.56 -2.50
C ILE A 104 -6.57 -16.84 -3.84
N GLY A 105 -7.38 -17.17 -4.85
CA GLY A 105 -6.92 -17.35 -6.22
C GLY A 105 -7.25 -16.12 -7.06
N ILE A 106 -6.25 -15.51 -7.68
CA ILE A 106 -6.42 -14.40 -8.61
C ILE A 106 -5.97 -14.86 -10.00
N SER A 107 -6.75 -14.54 -11.02
CA SER A 107 -6.44 -14.94 -12.41
C SER A 107 -7.08 -13.99 -13.43
N GLY A 108 -6.56 -14.00 -14.66
CA GLY A 108 -6.77 -12.95 -15.66
C GLY A 108 -5.62 -11.93 -15.65
N GLU A 109 -5.62 -10.97 -16.57
CA GLU A 109 -4.65 -9.86 -16.56
C GLU A 109 -5.08 -8.80 -15.54
N LEU A 110 -4.76 -9.07 -14.29
CA LEU A 110 -4.91 -8.16 -13.17
C LEU A 110 -3.54 -7.87 -12.55
N ASP A 111 -3.07 -6.63 -12.63
CA ASP A 111 -1.84 -6.21 -11.96
C ASP A 111 -2.15 -6.01 -10.47
N VAL A 112 -2.00 -7.07 -9.69
CA VAL A 112 -2.21 -7.04 -8.24
C VAL A 112 -1.08 -6.27 -7.59
N ILE A 113 -1.39 -5.11 -7.03
CA ILE A 113 -0.45 -4.22 -6.35
C ILE A 113 -0.21 -4.66 -4.90
N SER A 114 -1.26 -4.99 -4.17
CA SER A 114 -1.14 -5.47 -2.78
C SER A 114 -2.33 -6.31 -2.36
N ILE A 115 -2.06 -7.26 -1.45
CA ILE A 115 -3.07 -8.01 -0.70
C ILE A 115 -2.79 -7.83 0.80
N SER A 116 -3.77 -7.32 1.55
CA SER A 116 -3.66 -7.18 3.01
C SER A 116 -4.84 -7.82 3.74
N PHE A 117 -4.63 -8.24 5.00
CA PHE A 117 -5.65 -8.81 5.87
C PHE A 117 -5.68 -8.05 7.22
N GLN A 118 -6.86 -7.65 7.71
CA GLN A 118 -7.01 -6.94 9.00
C GLN A 118 -7.75 -7.79 10.06
N GLY A 119 -7.08 -8.74 10.72
CA GLY A 119 -7.73 -9.62 11.71
C GLY A 119 -7.99 -8.95 13.08
N PRO A 120 -8.94 -9.46 13.89
CA PRO A 120 -9.06 -9.09 15.31
C PRO A 120 -7.85 -9.64 16.09
N VAL A 121 -7.23 -8.78 16.89
CA VAL A 121 -6.07 -9.10 17.74
C VAL A 121 -6.48 -10.10 18.82
N VAL A 122 -6.06 -11.37 18.69
CA VAL A 122 -6.20 -12.36 19.77
C VAL A 122 -4.81 -12.91 20.11
N GLY A 123 -4.32 -12.60 21.32
CA GLY A 123 -3.42 -13.51 22.04
C GLY A 123 -1.96 -13.10 22.30
N ILE A 124 -1.58 -11.82 22.23
CA ILE A 124 -0.30 -11.36 22.79
C ILE A 124 -0.61 -10.15 23.70
N PRO A 125 -0.08 -10.04 24.94
CA PRO A 125 -0.29 -8.87 25.76
C PRO A 125 0.51 -7.71 25.15
N LEU A 126 -0.12 -7.04 24.19
CA LEU A 126 0.34 -5.80 23.59
C LEU A 126 -0.67 -4.72 23.91
N ILE A 127 -0.12 -3.62 24.41
CA ILE A 127 -0.79 -2.47 24.99
C ILE A 127 -1.92 -2.00 24.06
N HIS A 128 -3.14 -2.06 24.59
CA HIS A 128 -4.38 -1.73 23.91
C HIS A 128 -4.47 -0.20 23.74
N PHE A 129 -4.05 0.34 22.58
CA PHE A 129 -4.51 1.64 22.14
C PHE A 129 -5.75 1.45 21.26
N ILE A 130 -6.89 1.86 21.81
CA ILE A 130 -8.17 1.95 21.13
C ILE A 130 -8.02 2.98 20.01
N TYR A 131 -7.77 2.55 18.77
CA TYR A 131 -7.91 3.44 17.62
C TYR A 131 -9.38 3.52 17.27
N LYS A 132 -10.04 4.59 17.73
CA LYS A 132 -11.19 5.14 17.01
C LYS A 132 -10.71 5.43 15.60
N THR A 133 -11.21 4.69 14.62
CA THR A 133 -11.15 5.06 13.22
C THR A 133 -11.74 6.48 13.08
N PRO A 134 -10.95 7.50 12.71
CA PRO A 134 -11.57 8.70 12.18
C PRO A 134 -12.14 8.30 10.82
N PHE A 135 -13.37 8.71 10.58
CA PHE A 135 -13.95 8.87 9.27
C PHE A 135 -12.87 9.26 8.24
N LEU A 136 -12.77 8.52 7.13
CA LEU A 136 -12.14 9.06 5.93
C LEU A 136 -13.12 10.07 5.33
N PRO A 137 -12.74 11.36 5.17
CA PRO A 137 -13.39 12.22 4.21
C PRO A 137 -13.13 11.67 2.80
N SER A 138 -14.01 12.04 1.88
CA SER A 138 -13.73 12.24 0.45
C SER A 138 -12.26 12.08 0.03
N PHE A 139 -11.99 11.28 -1.01
CA PHE A 139 -10.71 11.24 -1.74
C PHE A 139 -10.51 12.58 -2.50
N ASP A 140 -10.38 13.67 -1.75
CA ASP A 140 -9.82 14.91 -2.25
C ASP A 140 -8.30 14.81 -2.08
N LYS A 141 -7.56 15.29 -3.09
CA LYS A 141 -6.12 15.56 -3.01
C LYS A 141 -5.83 16.17 -1.64
N GLN A 142 -5.03 15.52 -0.79
CA GLN A 142 -4.60 16.13 0.47
C GLN A 142 -3.62 17.25 0.11
N GLU A 143 -4.15 18.46 -0.06
CA GLU A 143 -3.33 19.66 -0.19
C GLU A 143 -2.70 19.96 1.18
N GLY A 144 -1.41 19.69 1.32
CA GLY A 144 -0.62 20.13 2.47
C GLY A 144 0.38 19.10 3.00
N THR A 145 1.37 19.62 3.72
CA THR A 145 2.43 18.87 4.41
C THR A 145 1.84 17.92 5.46
N LEU A 146 2.20 16.64 5.39
CA LEU A 146 1.79 15.61 6.35
C LEU A 146 2.86 15.44 7.43
N ILE A 147 2.46 15.64 8.69
CA ILE A 147 3.35 15.69 9.84
C ILE A 147 3.03 14.55 10.81
N PHE A 148 4.04 13.73 11.12
CA PHE A 148 3.95 12.59 12.01
C PHE A 148 4.85 12.83 13.23
N PRO A 149 4.29 13.37 14.33
CA PRO A 149 5.04 13.59 15.55
C PRO A 149 5.26 12.27 16.31
N GLY A 150 6.36 12.18 17.07
CA GLY A 150 6.62 11.05 17.95
C GLY A 150 7.30 9.86 17.28
N VAL A 151 7.71 10.00 16.02
CA VAL A 151 8.77 9.16 15.45
C VAL A 151 9.98 9.26 16.36
N LYS A 152 10.69 8.16 16.59
CA LYS A 152 11.97 8.20 17.30
C LYS A 152 13.03 7.72 16.31
N CYS A 153 14.22 8.29 16.40
CA CYS A 153 15.41 7.71 15.80
C CYS A 153 16.38 7.42 16.95
N VAL A 154 16.32 6.21 17.45
CA VAL A 154 17.19 5.64 18.47
C VAL A 154 18.02 4.54 17.80
N GLU A 155 19.29 4.44 18.19
CA GLU A 155 20.19 3.40 17.73
C GLU A 155 19.50 2.01 17.75
N CYS A 156 19.43 1.38 16.57
CA CYS A 156 19.01 -0.01 16.32
C CYS A 156 17.55 -0.41 16.61
N LEU A 157 16.62 0.50 16.90
CA LEU A 157 15.21 0.13 17.15
C LEU A 157 14.18 0.71 16.18
N ASP A 158 14.48 1.79 15.47
CA ASP A 158 13.47 2.46 14.66
C ASP A 158 13.62 2.14 13.16
N ARG A 159 12.60 1.47 12.61
CA ARG A 159 12.44 1.22 11.17
C ARG A 159 11.26 2.04 10.69
N ILE A 160 11.55 3.15 10.03
CA ILE A 160 10.53 3.97 9.41
C ILE A 160 10.21 3.36 8.04
N ASN A 161 9.11 2.62 7.96
CA ASN A 161 8.53 2.14 6.72
C ASN A 161 7.48 3.14 6.24
N ILE A 162 7.75 3.76 5.11
CA ILE A 162 6.77 4.57 4.40
C ILE A 162 6.29 3.75 3.20
N CYS A 163 5.03 3.36 3.23
CA CYS A 163 4.36 2.67 2.14
C CYS A 163 3.34 3.62 1.50
N LEU A 164 3.35 3.70 0.18
CA LEU A 164 2.51 4.62 -0.58
C LEU A 164 1.65 3.82 -1.56
N PRO A 165 0.34 4.07 -1.68
CA PRO A 165 -0.47 3.50 -2.72
C PRO A 165 -0.27 4.33 -3.98
N SER A 166 -0.22 3.65 -5.12
CA SER A 166 0.03 4.28 -6.41
C SER A 166 -1.11 5.21 -6.81
N PHE A 167 -0.93 6.52 -6.68
CA PHE A 167 -1.72 7.51 -7.42
C PHE A 167 -0.89 8.74 -7.84
N LEU A 168 0.40 8.57 -8.15
CA LEU A 168 1.19 9.63 -8.80
C LEU A 168 0.65 9.86 -10.22
N LEU A 169 -0.39 10.70 -10.34
CA LEU A 169 -1.11 10.99 -11.59
C LEU A 169 -0.69 12.31 -12.24
N VAL A 170 0.44 12.91 -11.86
CA VAL A 170 0.84 14.20 -12.45
C VAL A 170 2.27 14.17 -12.97
N PHE A 171 2.46 14.69 -14.18
CA PHE A 171 3.73 14.74 -14.90
C PHE A 171 4.82 15.58 -14.19
N GLU A 172 4.53 16.22 -13.06
CA GLU A 172 5.43 17.10 -12.30
C GLU A 172 5.70 16.65 -10.85
N SER A 173 5.49 15.36 -10.51
CA SER A 173 5.58 14.88 -9.12
C SER A 173 6.91 15.18 -8.42
N LEU A 174 6.92 16.19 -7.55
CA LEU A 174 7.97 16.45 -6.58
C LEU A 174 7.41 16.11 -5.21
N PHE A 175 7.92 15.05 -4.59
CA PHE A 175 7.66 14.79 -3.18
C PHE A 175 8.98 14.76 -2.41
N HIS A 176 8.90 14.98 -1.11
CA HIS A 176 10.03 14.81 -0.23
C HIS A 176 9.63 14.23 1.11
N ILE A 177 10.61 13.59 1.74
CA ILE A 177 10.52 12.99 3.06
C ILE A 177 11.60 13.64 3.92
N ASN A 178 11.19 14.21 5.04
CA ASN A 178 12.04 14.91 5.99
C ASN A 178 12.00 14.22 7.35
N LEU A 179 13.17 13.88 7.89
CA LEU A 179 13.36 13.59 9.30
C LEU A 179 13.82 14.88 9.98
N LYS A 180 13.01 15.40 10.89
CA LYS A 180 13.13 16.73 11.49
C LYS A 180 13.58 16.64 12.94
N ALA A 181 14.46 17.57 13.31
CA ALA A 181 14.94 17.79 14.68
C ALA A 181 14.71 19.26 15.07
N GLY A 182 13.54 19.54 15.67
CA GLY A 182 13.05 20.90 15.82
C GLY A 182 12.92 21.58 14.45
N ASN A 183 13.54 22.74 14.28
CA ASN A 183 13.52 23.47 13.01
C ASN A 183 14.45 22.87 11.94
N ASN A 184 15.41 22.05 12.33
CA ASN A 184 16.37 21.45 11.41
C ASN A 184 15.77 20.25 10.68
N THR A 185 16.18 20.04 9.43
CA THR A 185 15.96 18.79 8.69
C THR A 185 17.24 17.98 8.77
N ALA A 186 17.23 16.94 9.61
CA ALA A 186 18.36 16.03 9.80
C ALA A 186 18.64 15.23 8.52
N PHE A 187 17.57 14.76 7.87
CA PHE A 187 17.63 14.03 6.62
C PHE A 187 16.47 14.44 5.71
N HIS A 188 16.80 14.98 4.54
CA HIS A 188 15.89 15.28 3.45
C HIS A 188 16.12 14.26 2.35
N LEU A 189 15.06 13.58 1.91
CA LEU A 189 15.05 12.67 0.78
C LEU A 189 14.06 13.22 -0.25
N ASN A 190 14.56 13.61 -1.42
CA ASN A 190 13.77 14.23 -2.47
C ASN A 190 14.04 13.57 -3.82
N PRO A 191 13.14 12.68 -4.26
CA PRO A 191 13.22 12.12 -5.59
C PRO A 191 12.85 13.16 -6.64
N ARG A 192 13.74 13.33 -7.62
CA ARG A 192 13.59 14.25 -8.75
C ARG A 192 13.55 13.44 -10.02
N PHE A 193 12.35 13.20 -10.52
CA PHE A 193 12.13 12.34 -11.69
C PHE A 193 12.61 12.96 -13.01
N ASP A 194 12.67 14.29 -13.08
CA ASP A 194 13.22 15.07 -14.19
C ASP A 194 14.76 14.99 -14.25
N GLU A 195 15.42 15.00 -13.09
CA GLU A 195 16.87 14.82 -12.96
C GLU A 195 17.29 13.34 -12.87
N ASN A 196 16.31 12.41 -12.88
CA ASN A 196 16.50 10.96 -12.74
C ASN A 196 17.38 10.57 -11.53
N THR A 197 17.14 11.21 -10.38
CA THR A 197 17.95 11.01 -9.17
C THR A 197 17.12 11.13 -7.90
N ILE A 198 17.70 10.72 -6.77
CA ILE A 198 17.21 11.01 -5.43
C ILE A 198 18.25 11.90 -4.76
N VAL A 199 17.86 13.15 -4.54
CA VAL A 199 18.68 14.14 -3.84
C VAL A 199 18.52 13.93 -2.34
N ARG A 200 19.65 13.89 -1.62
CA ARG A 200 19.69 13.85 -0.16
C ARG A 200 20.47 15.02 0.39
N ASN A 201 19.98 15.61 1.48
CA ASN A 201 20.66 16.72 2.13
C ASN A 201 20.20 16.88 3.59
N SER A 202 20.77 17.85 4.30
CA SER A 202 20.30 18.34 5.59
C SER A 202 20.11 19.86 5.49
N ASN A 203 19.04 20.35 6.10
CA ASN A 203 18.82 21.78 6.29
C ASN A 203 19.10 22.10 7.76
N LEU A 204 20.24 22.73 8.04
CA LEU A 204 20.69 23.05 9.39
C LEU A 204 20.73 24.56 9.54
N ASN A 205 20.05 25.09 10.57
CA ASN A 205 19.92 26.52 10.81
C ASN A 205 19.39 27.28 9.56
N MET A 206 18.39 26.70 8.89
CA MET A 206 17.76 27.24 7.67
C MET A 206 18.67 27.22 6.42
N CYS A 207 19.86 26.62 6.50
CA CYS A 207 20.80 26.50 5.39
C CYS A 207 20.90 25.05 4.89
N TRP A 208 20.70 24.84 3.59
CA TRP A 208 20.97 23.56 2.95
C TRP A 208 22.48 23.32 2.86
N GLY A 209 22.92 22.11 3.21
CA GLY A 209 24.31 21.68 3.04
C GLY A 209 24.63 21.19 1.62
N SER A 210 25.69 20.40 1.48
CA SER A 210 26.04 19.75 0.22
C SER A 210 25.04 18.64 -0.14
N GLU A 211 24.56 18.63 -1.38
CA GLU A 211 23.69 17.57 -1.88
C GLU A 211 24.45 16.26 -2.14
N GLU A 212 23.82 15.13 -1.81
CA GLU A 212 24.26 13.80 -2.21
C GLU A 212 23.29 13.23 -3.25
N ARG A 213 23.83 12.81 -4.40
CA ARG A 213 23.05 12.46 -5.61
C ARG A 213 23.39 11.09 -6.19
N HIS A 214 24.49 10.49 -5.77
CA HIS A 214 24.95 9.21 -6.31
C HIS A 214 23.95 8.09 -5.99
N LEU A 215 23.63 7.29 -7.01
CA LEU A 215 22.82 6.07 -6.94
C LEU A 215 23.56 4.94 -7.66
N PRO A 216 23.61 3.72 -7.09
CA PRO A 216 24.41 2.62 -7.64
C PRO A 216 23.82 2.07 -8.95
N CYS A 217 22.49 2.02 -9.07
CA CYS A 217 21.77 1.38 -10.18
C CYS A 217 20.79 2.32 -10.90
N GLY A 218 20.97 3.64 -10.74
CA GLY A 218 20.04 4.65 -11.26
C GLY A 218 18.78 4.84 -10.41
N MET A 219 17.79 5.57 -10.94
CA MET A 219 16.55 5.92 -10.24
C MET A 219 15.70 4.68 -9.94
N PRO A 220 15.41 4.36 -8.66
CA PRO A 220 14.66 3.16 -8.28
C PRO A 220 13.14 3.37 -8.24
N LEU A 221 12.68 4.61 -8.48
CA LEU A 221 11.27 4.97 -8.47
C LEU A 221 10.78 5.20 -9.90
N MET A 222 9.59 4.68 -10.20
CA MET A 222 8.92 4.90 -11.48
C MET A 222 7.64 5.69 -11.27
N ARG A 223 7.37 6.65 -12.17
CA ARG A 223 6.14 7.45 -12.12
C ARG A 223 4.91 6.54 -12.20
N GLY A 224 3.90 6.81 -11.39
CA GLY A 224 2.66 6.03 -11.34
C GLY A 224 2.79 4.65 -10.71
N GLN A 225 3.99 4.21 -10.31
CA GLN A 225 4.20 2.91 -9.67
C GLN A 225 4.16 3.02 -8.14
N PRO A 226 3.62 2.00 -7.45
CA PRO A 226 3.72 1.93 -5.99
C PRO A 226 5.18 1.75 -5.59
N PHE A 227 5.53 2.24 -4.42
CA PHE A 227 6.83 1.97 -3.86
C PHE A 227 6.81 1.96 -2.34
N THR A 228 7.80 1.28 -1.78
CA THR A 228 8.12 1.32 -0.36
C THR A 228 9.47 2.00 -0.17
N ILE A 229 9.55 2.93 0.77
CA ILE A 229 10.83 3.49 1.24
C ILE A 229 11.03 3.06 2.68
N TRP A 230 12.17 2.42 2.93
CA TRP A 230 12.61 2.06 4.27
C TRP A 230 13.79 2.93 4.64
N ILE A 231 13.67 3.65 5.75
CA ILE A 231 14.76 4.43 6.33
C ILE A 231 15.12 3.78 7.67
N GLN A 232 16.29 3.15 7.69
CA GLN A 232 16.84 2.52 8.88
C GLN A 232 17.89 3.45 9.50
N CYS A 233 17.71 3.81 10.77
CA CYS A 233 18.70 4.56 11.51
C CYS A 233 19.77 3.62 12.09
N GLU A 234 21.03 3.81 11.72
CA GLU A 234 22.19 3.14 12.33
C GLU A 234 23.02 4.14 13.14
N ALA A 235 24.09 3.67 13.80
CA ALA A 235 24.94 4.51 14.66
C ALA A 235 25.62 5.67 13.90
N HIS A 236 25.92 5.49 12.60
CA HIS A 236 26.70 6.46 11.83
C HIS A 236 25.98 7.03 10.60
N CYS A 237 24.92 6.37 10.13
CA CYS A 237 24.20 6.76 8.94
C CYS A 237 22.72 6.36 8.97
N PHE A 238 21.95 6.91 8.04
CA PHE A 238 20.68 6.34 7.60
C PHE A 238 20.94 5.41 6.42
N LYS A 239 20.41 4.18 6.48
CA LYS A 239 20.33 3.28 5.32
C LYS A 239 18.97 3.38 4.69
N VAL A 240 18.95 3.59 3.38
CA VAL A 240 17.71 3.70 2.61
C VAL A 240 17.58 2.53 1.65
N ALA A 241 16.42 1.86 1.71
CA ALA A 241 16.01 0.88 0.73
C ALA A 241 14.72 1.33 0.04
N VAL A 242 14.62 1.01 -1.25
CA VAL A 242 13.42 1.24 -2.06
C VAL A 242 12.97 -0.12 -2.59
N ASN A 243 11.69 -0.46 -2.39
CA ASN A 243 11.12 -1.75 -2.82
C ASN A 243 11.90 -2.97 -2.29
N GLY A 244 12.39 -2.88 -1.05
CA GLY A 244 13.18 -3.93 -0.41
C GLY A 244 14.65 -3.99 -0.85
N LEU A 245 15.08 -3.17 -1.81
CA LEU A 245 16.46 -3.12 -2.30
C LEU A 245 17.21 -1.91 -1.74
N HIS A 246 18.35 -2.16 -1.11
CA HIS A 246 19.24 -1.10 -0.63
C HIS A 246 19.69 -0.17 -1.76
N GLN A 247 19.64 1.14 -1.51
CA GLN A 247 20.01 2.17 -2.49
C GLN A 247 21.25 2.95 -2.08
N PHE A 248 21.27 3.47 -0.85
CA PHE A 248 22.37 4.31 -0.38
C PHE A 248 22.39 4.42 1.14
N GLU A 249 23.52 4.91 1.64
CA GLU A 249 23.70 5.36 3.00
C GLU A 249 23.82 6.89 3.02
N TYR A 250 23.36 7.52 4.09
CA TYR A 250 23.50 8.95 4.34
C TYR A 250 24.10 9.18 5.72
N ASN A 251 25.33 9.66 5.78
CA ASN A 251 26.02 9.87 7.05
C ASN A 251 25.33 10.95 7.89
N HIS A 252 25.22 10.70 9.19
CA HIS A 252 24.56 11.62 10.11
C HIS A 252 25.26 12.98 10.13
N ARG A 253 24.53 14.04 9.76
CA ARG A 253 24.98 15.44 9.92
C ARG A 253 24.49 16.06 11.23
N ILE A 254 23.53 15.43 11.90
CA ILE A 254 23.12 15.68 13.28
C ILE A 254 23.44 14.42 14.08
N HIS A 255 24.27 14.55 15.12
CA HIS A 255 24.71 13.40 15.94
C HIS A 255 23.79 13.11 17.12
N ASN A 256 22.99 14.10 17.58
CA ASN A 256 22.00 13.87 18.63
C ASN A 256 20.71 13.31 18.02
N LEU A 257 20.71 12.02 17.71
CA LEU A 257 19.61 11.32 17.03
C LEU A 257 18.29 11.38 17.81
N LEU A 258 18.35 11.49 19.15
CA LEU A 258 17.18 11.62 20.01
C LEU A 258 16.34 12.89 19.74
N GLN A 259 16.93 13.89 19.09
CA GLN A 259 16.20 15.11 18.70
C GLN A 259 15.40 14.91 17.41
N ILE A 260 15.69 13.88 16.62
CA ILE A 260 14.97 13.56 15.40
C ILE A 260 13.67 12.87 15.79
N ASN A 261 12.58 13.62 15.82
CA ASN A 261 11.34 13.16 16.42
C ASN A 261 10.07 13.41 15.59
N LEU A 262 10.28 13.88 14.36
CA LEU A 262 9.21 14.35 13.50
C LEU A 262 9.51 13.87 12.07
N LEU A 263 8.59 13.11 11.51
CA LEU A 263 8.59 12.77 10.09
C LEU A 263 7.64 13.74 9.37
N GLU A 264 8.14 14.34 8.32
CA GLU A 264 7.39 15.26 7.47
C GLU A 264 7.42 14.71 6.03
N VAL A 265 6.26 14.56 5.42
CA VAL A 265 6.10 14.10 4.04
C VAL A 265 5.29 15.16 3.32
N ASP A 266 5.79 15.65 2.20
CA ASP A 266 5.14 16.72 1.45
C ASP A 266 5.34 16.55 -0.06
N GLY A 267 4.52 17.27 -0.81
CA GLY A 267 4.49 17.26 -2.27
C GLY A 267 3.44 16.32 -2.84
N ASP A 268 3.57 16.02 -4.14
CA ASP A 268 2.57 15.24 -4.88
C ASP A 268 2.69 13.75 -4.55
N ILE A 269 2.17 13.33 -3.40
CA ILE A 269 2.26 11.95 -2.89
C ILE A 269 1.01 11.57 -2.10
N THR A 270 0.52 10.34 -2.28
CA THR A 270 -0.54 9.78 -1.44
C THR A 270 0.09 8.79 -0.46
N LEU A 271 -0.17 8.92 0.84
CA LEU A 271 0.33 8.01 1.87
C LEU A 271 -0.64 6.84 2.11
N ALA A 272 -0.12 5.60 2.19
CA ALA A 272 -0.94 4.40 2.41
C ALA A 272 -0.77 3.93 3.84
N ASN A 273 0.49 3.88 4.27
CA ASN A 273 0.86 3.44 5.59
C ASN A 273 2.20 4.08 5.97
N ILE A 274 2.31 4.48 7.23
CA ILE A 274 3.58 4.80 7.86
C ILE A 274 3.67 3.90 9.09
N GLN A 275 4.73 3.12 9.14
CA GLN A 275 5.12 2.39 10.35
C GLN A 275 6.42 3.02 10.80
N ALA A 276 6.44 3.61 12.00
CA ALA A 276 7.65 4.12 12.64
C ALA A 276 7.95 3.27 13.87
#